data_AF-A0A846CEF5-F1
#
_entry.id   AF-A0A846CEF5-F1
#
_cell.length_a   1.000
_cell.length_b   1.000
_cell.length_c   1.000
_cell.angle_alpha   90.00
_cell.angle_beta   90.00
_cell.angle_gamma   90.00
#
_symmetry.space_group_name_H-M   'P 1'
#
loop_
_entity.id
_entity.type
_entity.pdbx_description
1 polymer ?
#
loop_
_entity_poly.entity_id
_entity_poly.type
_entity_poly.pdbx_seq_one_letter_code
_entity_poly.pdbx_strand_id
1 'polypeptide(L)'
;MEKKHLRGIMKFSRLISIGFLSLILTVFGIETTQAQRSTLPGTKDESTFVSLLSKLKECRTNGSVYWSGTNRNISIGRRLYPSIASMSFRSSSYTLTCKINPKGTAKPFGTFRFTFGVDEYDIGQFEVKVYLDGKITAGHTVNPGEIKTLLLDVSNSEDIAIEFKNTNTTTGIYKLLDDINLYIFDDILERLE
;
A
#
# COMPACT_ATOMS: atom_id res chain seq x y z
N MET A 1 -59.34 -60.74 -35.63
CA MET A 1 -59.38 -60.68 -37.12
C MET A 1 -58.67 -59.39 -37.54
N GLU A 2 -57.95 -59.43 -38.67
CA GLU A 2 -57.01 -58.41 -39.24
C GLU A 2 -55.62 -58.31 -38.55
N LYS A 3 -54.55 -58.96 -39.09
CA LYS A 3 -53.60 -58.54 -40.16
C LYS A 3 -52.89 -57.20 -39.81
N LYS A 4 -51.56 -57.01 -39.81
CA LYS A 4 -50.45 -57.61 -40.56
C LYS A 4 -49.09 -57.23 -39.92
N HIS A 5 -48.12 -58.07 -40.20
CA HIS A 5 -46.69 -58.07 -39.89
C HIS A 5 -45.89 -57.03 -40.72
N LEU A 6 -44.71 -56.56 -40.22
CA LEU A 6 -43.41 -56.35 -40.95
C LEU A 6 -42.50 -55.37 -40.18
N ARG A 7 -41.39 -55.84 -39.61
CA ARG A 7 -40.00 -55.88 -40.13
C ARG A 7 -39.22 -54.55 -40.00
N GLY A 8 -38.08 -54.61 -39.32
CA GLY A 8 -37.05 -53.57 -39.41
C GLY A 8 -35.92 -53.70 -38.39
N ILE A 9 -35.11 -54.76 -38.45
CA ILE A 9 -33.77 -54.79 -37.85
C ILE A 9 -32.81 -54.22 -38.92
N MET A 10 -32.12 -53.11 -38.66
CA MET A 10 -30.63 -52.95 -38.72
C MET A 10 -30.14 -51.49 -38.72
N LYS A 11 -29.40 -51.18 -37.65
CA LYS A 11 -28.19 -50.33 -37.48
C LYS A 11 -27.75 -49.39 -38.63
N PHE A 12 -27.65 -48.10 -38.30
CA PHE A 12 -26.67 -47.07 -38.72
C PHE A 12 -26.95 -45.87 -37.78
N SER A 13 -26.06 -45.06 -37.21
CA SER A 13 -24.61 -44.94 -37.13
C SER A 13 -24.34 -43.83 -36.11
N ARG A 14 -23.37 -44.07 -35.22
CA ARG A 14 -22.42 -43.15 -34.55
C ARG A 14 -22.74 -41.65 -34.37
N LEU A 15 -22.41 -41.22 -33.13
CA LEU A 15 -21.88 -39.92 -32.67
C LEU A 15 -22.91 -38.83 -32.31
N ILE A 16 -22.81 -38.38 -31.05
CA ILE A 16 -23.17 -37.10 -30.41
C ILE A 16 -23.52 -37.48 -28.96
N SER A 17 -22.99 -36.90 -27.89
CA SER A 17 -21.82 -36.08 -27.64
C SER A 17 -21.68 -36.17 -26.11
N ILE A 18 -20.47 -36.33 -25.61
CA ILE A 18 -20.18 -36.38 -24.17
C ILE A 18 -20.48 -34.98 -23.62
N GLY A 19 -21.59 -34.84 -22.89
CA GLY A 19 -22.06 -33.58 -22.34
C GLY A 19 -22.03 -33.58 -20.82
N PHE A 20 -20.85 -33.27 -20.26
CA PHE A 20 -20.61 -32.60 -18.99
C PHE A 20 -21.59 -32.84 -17.83
N LEU A 21 -21.30 -33.89 -17.04
CA LEU A 21 -21.75 -33.96 -15.65
C LEU A 21 -20.90 -32.97 -14.82
N SER A 22 -21.35 -31.72 -14.71
CA SER A 22 -20.70 -30.69 -13.90
C SER A 22 -20.96 -30.97 -12.42
N LEU A 23 -19.95 -31.55 -11.75
CA LEU A 23 -19.92 -31.67 -10.30
C LEU A 23 -19.58 -30.29 -9.73
N ILE A 24 -20.55 -29.60 -9.14
CA ILE A 24 -20.33 -28.32 -8.46
C ILE A 24 -19.52 -28.61 -7.18
N LEU A 25 -18.21 -28.35 -7.24
CA LEU A 25 -17.32 -28.23 -6.09
C LEU A 25 -17.64 -26.94 -5.36
N THR A 26 -18.53 -26.96 -4.37
CA THR A 26 -18.57 -25.92 -3.33
C THR A 26 -17.46 -26.20 -2.31
N VAL A 27 -16.21 -26.03 -2.76
CA VAL A 27 -15.11 -25.75 -1.83
C VAL A 27 -15.38 -24.35 -1.30
N PHE A 28 -15.84 -24.25 -0.05
CA PHE A 28 -15.73 -23.02 0.71
C PHE A 28 -14.24 -22.73 0.88
N GLY A 29 -13.66 -22.09 -0.13
CA GLY A 29 -12.39 -21.42 -0.04
C GLY A 29 -12.58 -20.27 0.92
N ILE A 30 -12.38 -20.54 2.21
CA ILE A 30 -12.03 -19.49 3.15
C ILE A 30 -10.64 -19.04 2.71
N GLU A 31 -10.58 -18.11 1.76
CA GLU A 31 -9.43 -17.24 1.62
C GLU A 31 -9.42 -16.34 2.86
N THR A 32 -8.96 -16.90 3.99
CA THR A 32 -8.34 -16.04 4.98
C THR A 32 -7.09 -15.52 4.29
N THR A 33 -7.17 -14.32 3.73
CA THR A 33 -6.01 -13.45 3.56
C THR A 33 -5.49 -13.17 4.96
N GLN A 34 -4.76 -14.14 5.49
CA GLN A 34 -3.82 -13.93 6.56
C GLN A 34 -2.85 -12.92 5.97
N ALA A 35 -3.00 -11.66 6.35
CA ALA A 35 -1.88 -10.73 6.30
C ALA A 35 -0.79 -11.43 7.11
N GLN A 36 0.11 -12.14 6.44
CA GLN A 36 1.35 -12.58 7.01
C GLN A 36 2.10 -11.30 7.33
N ARG A 37 1.86 -10.79 8.54
CA ARG A 37 2.88 -10.11 9.31
C ARG A 37 4.09 -11.03 9.23
N SER A 38 5.13 -10.53 8.57
CA SER A 38 6.49 -11.00 8.83
C SER A 38 6.72 -10.85 10.33
N THR A 39 6.54 -11.94 11.05
CA THR A 39 7.09 -12.13 12.38
C THR A 39 7.86 -13.43 12.27
N LEU A 40 9.04 -13.34 11.63
CA LEU A 40 10.03 -14.40 11.73
C LEU A 40 10.90 -14.10 12.96
N PRO A 41 10.88 -14.95 14.00
CA PRO A 41 11.90 -14.91 15.03
C PRO A 41 13.17 -15.53 14.45
N GLY A 42 14.18 -14.70 14.16
CA GLY A 42 15.56 -15.13 13.92
C GLY A 42 15.93 -15.44 12.47
N THR A 43 16.99 -14.78 12.00
CA THR A 43 17.87 -15.14 10.86
C THR A 43 17.39 -14.88 9.43
N LYS A 44 17.12 -13.61 9.09
CA LYS A 44 17.61 -12.96 7.86
C LYS A 44 17.90 -11.50 8.21
N ASP A 45 19.07 -11.02 7.78
CA ASP A 45 19.70 -9.77 8.21
C ASP A 45 18.72 -8.59 8.41
N GLU A 46 18.62 -8.11 9.65
CA GLU A 46 18.04 -6.81 10.00
C GLU A 46 18.73 -5.65 9.22
N SER A 47 19.87 -5.93 8.58
CA SER A 47 20.60 -4.99 7.73
C SER A 47 19.97 -4.70 6.37
N THR A 48 19.04 -5.55 5.87
CA THR A 48 18.48 -5.44 4.51
C THR A 48 17.35 -4.42 4.41
N PHE A 49 16.53 -4.29 5.45
CA PHE A 49 15.38 -3.39 5.48
C PHE A 49 15.60 -2.24 6.47
N VAL A 50 15.47 -1.01 6.00
CA VAL A 50 15.72 0.19 6.81
C VAL A 50 14.51 1.10 6.72
N SER A 51 13.94 1.50 7.85
CA SER A 51 12.90 2.54 7.89
C SER A 51 13.50 3.90 7.53
N LEU A 52 12.90 4.61 6.57
CA LEU A 52 13.30 5.98 6.24
C LEU A 52 13.10 6.93 7.43
N LEU A 53 12.02 6.75 8.20
CA LEU A 53 11.70 7.54 9.39
C LEU A 53 12.73 7.35 10.51
N SER A 54 13.38 6.19 10.60
CA SER A 54 14.51 6.00 11.53
C SER A 54 15.71 6.90 11.20
N LYS A 55 15.82 7.34 9.95
CA LYS A 55 16.89 8.23 9.44
C LYS A 55 16.54 9.72 9.49
N LEU A 56 15.40 10.13 10.05
CA LEU A 56 14.94 11.53 10.05
C LEU A 56 16.00 12.54 10.54
N LYS A 57 16.86 12.16 11.49
CA LYS A 57 17.93 13.03 12.02
C LYS A 57 19.02 13.35 10.99
N GLU A 58 19.19 12.50 9.98
CA GLU A 58 20.16 12.66 8.89
C GLU A 58 19.56 13.44 7.71
N CYS A 59 18.28 13.78 7.77
CA CYS A 59 17.55 14.38 6.67
C CYS A 59 17.35 15.89 6.87
N ARG A 60 17.26 16.61 5.76
CA ARG A 60 16.86 18.02 5.76
C ARG A 60 15.33 18.10 5.72
N THR A 61 14.75 18.94 6.58
CA THR A 61 13.30 19.17 6.62
C THR A 61 12.93 20.62 6.30
N ASN A 62 11.77 20.82 5.70
CA ASN A 62 11.14 22.13 5.50
C ASN A 62 9.65 22.08 5.86
N GLY A 63 9.10 23.13 6.46
CA GLY A 63 7.73 23.16 7.00
C GLY A 63 7.63 22.71 8.46
N SER A 64 6.41 22.69 9.01
CA SER A 64 6.15 22.40 10.42
C SER A 64 5.02 21.39 10.60
N VAL A 65 5.40 20.21 11.10
CA VAL A 65 4.49 19.11 11.44
C VAL A 65 4.88 18.56 12.80
N TYR A 66 3.90 18.05 13.52
CA TYR A 66 4.14 17.29 14.72
C TYR A 66 4.22 15.80 14.36
N TRP A 67 5.41 15.24 14.50
CA TRP A 67 5.67 13.81 14.30
C TRP A 67 5.40 13.05 15.59
N SER A 68 4.66 11.95 15.49
CA SER A 68 4.43 11.03 16.59
C SER A 68 4.68 9.60 16.14
N GLY A 69 5.66 8.91 16.73
CA GLY A 69 5.93 7.48 16.50
C GLY A 69 4.89 6.59 17.20
N THR A 70 3.61 6.83 16.94
CA THR A 70 2.53 6.15 17.65
C THR A 70 2.15 4.85 16.95
N ASN A 71 2.21 3.76 17.73
CA ASN A 71 1.58 2.49 17.40
C ASN A 71 0.11 2.55 17.83
N ARG A 72 -0.75 3.14 16.98
CA ARG A 72 -2.20 3.17 17.20
C ARG A 72 -2.89 2.43 16.07
N ASN A 73 -4.04 1.83 16.38
CA ASN A 73 -4.91 1.26 15.36
C ASN A 73 -5.79 2.36 14.79
N ILE A 74 -5.75 2.54 13.48
CA ILE A 74 -6.48 3.55 12.72
C ILE A 74 -7.60 2.88 11.94
N SER A 75 -8.79 3.47 11.93
CA SER A 75 -9.94 2.90 11.22
C SER A 75 -9.94 3.37 9.78
N ILE A 76 -9.85 2.44 8.84
CA ILE A 76 -9.87 2.72 7.41
C ILE A 76 -10.79 1.71 6.74
N GLY A 77 -11.85 2.20 6.10
CA GLY A 77 -12.85 1.35 5.45
C GLY A 77 -13.46 0.30 6.40
N ARG A 78 -13.69 0.67 7.66
CA ARG A 78 -14.21 -0.19 8.74
C ARG A 78 -13.28 -1.33 9.17
N ARG A 79 -11.97 -1.21 8.89
CA ARG A 79 -10.93 -2.13 9.35
C ARG A 79 -9.85 -1.37 10.12
N LEU A 80 -9.33 -2.01 11.16
CA LEU A 80 -8.21 -1.46 11.94
C LEU A 80 -6.87 -1.78 11.30
N TYR A 81 -6.03 -0.75 11.14
CA TYR A 81 -4.66 -0.85 10.65
C TYR A 81 -3.69 -0.29 11.69
N PRO A 82 -2.62 -1.02 12.05
CA PRO A 82 -1.61 -0.53 12.97
C PRO A 82 -0.72 0.51 12.27
N SER A 83 -0.80 1.77 12.67
CA SER A 83 0.16 2.79 12.23
C SER A 83 1.50 2.60 12.93
N ILE A 84 2.59 3.02 12.27
CA ILE A 84 3.93 3.13 12.87
C ILE A 84 4.29 4.58 13.22
N ALA A 85 3.63 5.53 12.56
CA ALA A 85 3.79 6.95 12.83
C ALA A 85 2.55 7.74 12.38
N SER A 86 2.43 8.97 12.89
CA SER A 86 1.48 9.97 12.42
C SER A 86 2.13 11.34 12.27
N MET A 87 1.56 12.14 11.39
CA MET A 87 1.92 13.54 11.15
C MET A 87 0.69 14.41 11.36
N SER A 88 0.69 15.25 12.40
CA SER A 88 -0.29 16.34 12.53
C SER A 88 0.24 17.59 11.84
N PHE A 89 -0.56 18.13 10.91
CA PHE A 89 -0.17 19.27 10.08
C PHE A 89 -0.62 20.59 10.69
N ARG A 90 0.36 21.47 10.99
CA ARG A 90 0.11 22.87 11.37
C ARG A 90 0.33 23.84 10.21
N SER A 91 1.21 23.49 9.28
CA SER A 91 1.41 24.17 7.98
C SER A 91 0.70 23.45 6.83
N SER A 92 0.56 24.13 5.70
CA SER A 92 -0.04 23.55 4.48
C SER A 92 0.83 22.47 3.85
N SER A 93 2.15 22.49 4.06
CA SER A 93 3.06 21.47 3.56
C SER A 93 4.23 21.18 4.50
N TYR A 94 4.85 20.03 4.29
CA TYR A 94 6.08 19.57 4.91
C TYR A 94 6.88 18.74 3.90
N THR A 95 8.19 18.93 3.89
CA THR A 95 9.09 18.17 3.02
C THR A 95 10.22 17.60 3.84
N LEU A 96 10.54 16.34 3.60
CA LEU A 96 11.70 15.64 4.11
C LEU A 96 12.61 15.26 2.93
N THR A 97 13.90 15.56 3.01
CA THR A 97 14.89 15.17 1.99
C THR A 97 16.04 14.43 2.65
N CYS A 98 16.31 13.22 2.18
CA CYS A 98 17.29 12.31 2.76
C CYS A 98 18.25 11.82 1.68
N LYS A 99 19.52 11.66 2.06
CA LYS A 99 20.50 10.87 1.31
C LYS A 99 20.20 9.38 1.50
N ILE A 100 19.97 8.65 0.43
CA ILE A 100 19.70 7.19 0.48
C ILE A 100 20.83 6.35 -0.11
N ASN A 101 21.39 6.74 -1.26
CA ASN A 101 22.55 6.07 -1.87
C ASN A 101 23.65 7.06 -2.22
N PRO A 102 24.36 7.66 -1.23
CA PRO A 102 25.52 8.49 -1.52
C PRO A 102 26.49 7.79 -2.47
N LYS A 103 27.11 8.54 -3.39
CA LYS A 103 28.09 7.99 -4.33
C LYS A 103 29.16 7.16 -3.61
N GLY A 104 29.38 5.94 -4.09
CA GLY A 104 30.31 4.98 -3.47
C GLY A 104 29.71 4.14 -2.33
N THR A 105 28.39 4.17 -2.14
CA THR A 105 27.70 3.28 -1.20
C THR A 105 27.90 1.81 -1.59
N ALA A 106 28.45 1.02 -0.67
CA ALA A 106 28.75 -0.40 -0.91
C ALA A 106 27.51 -1.30 -0.99
N LYS A 107 26.44 -0.94 -0.26
CA LYS A 107 25.16 -1.68 -0.25
C LYS A 107 24.00 -0.71 -0.52
N PRO A 108 23.75 -0.33 -1.78
CA PRO A 108 22.70 0.63 -2.10
C PRO A 108 21.30 0.06 -1.84
N PHE A 109 20.36 0.94 -1.51
CA PHE A 109 18.93 0.64 -1.53
C PHE A 109 18.45 0.53 -2.98
N GLY A 110 17.67 -0.52 -3.25
CA GLY A 110 17.06 -0.77 -4.55
C GLY A 110 15.59 -0.39 -4.59
N THR A 111 14.86 -0.55 -3.50
CA THR A 111 13.41 -0.31 -3.48
C THR A 111 13.00 0.51 -2.27
N PHE A 112 12.07 1.43 -2.49
CA PHE A 112 11.39 2.16 -1.43
C PHE A 112 9.89 1.85 -1.46
N ARG A 113 9.34 1.42 -0.32
CA ARG A 113 7.91 1.20 -0.12
C ARG A 113 7.40 2.12 0.97
N PHE A 114 6.40 2.92 0.65
CA PHE A 114 5.80 3.87 1.57
C PHE A 114 4.29 3.74 1.56
N THR A 115 3.70 3.32 2.69
CA THR A 115 2.26 3.14 2.84
C THR A 115 1.73 4.15 3.84
N PHE A 116 0.72 4.90 3.43
CA PHE A 116 0.12 5.98 4.22
C PHE A 116 -1.39 6.04 4.01
N GLY A 117 -2.09 6.67 4.92
CA GLY A 117 -3.54 6.78 4.87
C GLY A 117 -4.11 7.75 5.88
N VAL A 118 -5.42 7.92 5.81
CA VAL A 118 -6.18 8.84 6.65
C VAL A 118 -7.31 8.07 7.32
N ASP A 119 -7.51 8.31 8.61
CA ASP A 119 -8.63 7.71 9.34
C ASP A 119 -9.97 8.08 8.67
N GLU A 120 -10.92 7.14 8.61
CA GLU A 120 -12.23 7.37 8.01
C GLU A 120 -13.08 8.43 8.73
N TYR A 121 -12.75 8.75 9.97
CA TYR A 121 -13.41 9.80 10.76
C TYR A 121 -12.66 11.14 10.74
N ASP A 122 -11.48 11.21 10.12
CA ASP A 122 -10.78 12.48 9.91
C ASP A 122 -11.40 13.22 8.71
N ILE A 123 -11.18 14.53 8.65
CA ILE A 123 -11.60 15.40 7.54
C ILE A 123 -10.45 15.67 6.56
N GLY A 124 -9.24 15.21 6.89
CA GLY A 124 -8.01 15.43 6.13
C GLY A 124 -7.97 14.88 4.71
N GLN A 125 -7.68 15.72 3.74
CA GLN A 125 -7.17 15.28 2.44
C GLN A 125 -5.69 15.67 2.32
N PHE A 126 -4.87 14.71 1.88
CA PHE A 126 -3.44 14.91 1.73
C PHE A 126 -2.97 14.54 0.34
N GLU A 127 -2.04 15.33 -0.19
CA GLU A 127 -1.24 14.99 -1.35
C GLU A 127 0.17 14.62 -0.87
N VAL A 128 0.64 13.44 -1.27
CA VAL A 128 2.00 12.96 -1.00
C VAL A 128 2.73 12.78 -2.31
N LYS A 129 3.87 13.44 -2.47
CA LYS A 129 4.73 13.37 -3.65
C LYS A 129 6.11 12.89 -3.25
N VAL A 130 6.68 12.03 -4.07
CA VAL A 130 8.06 11.55 -3.93
C VAL A 130 8.89 12.06 -5.10
N TYR A 131 10.05 12.60 -4.75
CA TYR A 131 11.05 13.09 -5.66
C TYR A 131 12.29 12.22 -5.53
N LEU A 132 12.85 11.80 -6.65
CA LEU A 132 14.17 11.17 -6.71
C LEU A 132 15.12 12.13 -7.40
N ASP A 133 16.23 12.45 -6.74
CA ASP A 133 17.25 13.41 -7.22
C ASP A 133 16.63 14.76 -7.68
N GLY A 134 15.60 15.21 -6.96
CA GLY A 134 14.89 16.47 -7.22
C GLY A 134 13.80 16.41 -8.29
N LYS A 135 13.57 15.27 -8.96
CA LYS A 135 12.51 15.08 -9.95
C LYS A 135 11.32 14.34 -9.34
N ILE A 136 10.09 14.84 -9.56
CA ILE A 136 8.86 14.12 -9.18
C ILE A 136 8.82 12.77 -9.91
N THR A 137 8.74 11.69 -9.15
CA THR A 137 8.68 10.32 -9.67
C THR A 137 7.31 9.69 -9.43
N ALA A 138 6.68 9.99 -8.29
CA ALA A 138 5.33 9.50 -7.99
C ALA A 138 4.60 10.43 -7.03
N GLY A 139 3.29 10.27 -6.95
CA GLY A 139 2.49 10.89 -5.93
C GLY A 139 1.04 10.43 -5.94
N HIS A 140 0.40 10.52 -4.78
CA HIS A 140 -1.02 10.22 -4.61
C HIS A 140 -1.69 11.28 -3.74
N THR A 141 -2.94 11.56 -4.07
CA THR A 141 -3.89 12.14 -3.13
C THR A 141 -4.55 11.01 -2.35
N VAL A 142 -4.71 11.20 -1.04
CA VAL A 142 -5.38 10.27 -0.13
C VAL A 142 -6.49 11.01 0.61
N ASN A 143 -7.68 10.40 0.62
CA ASN A 143 -8.87 10.90 1.31
C ASN A 143 -9.09 10.14 2.62
N PRO A 144 -9.97 10.64 3.50
CA PRO A 144 -10.42 9.89 4.67
C PRO A 144 -10.91 8.48 4.31
N GLY A 145 -10.47 7.48 5.07
CA GLY A 145 -10.83 6.09 4.85
C GLY A 145 -10.08 5.42 3.70
N GLU A 146 -9.03 6.04 3.16
CA GLU A 146 -8.16 5.44 2.15
C GLU A 146 -6.74 5.16 2.67
N ILE A 147 -6.14 4.10 2.12
CA ILE A 147 -4.71 3.81 2.19
C ILE A 147 -4.15 3.84 0.78
N LYS A 148 -2.96 4.42 0.61
CA LYS A 148 -2.18 4.37 -0.62
C LYS A 148 -0.79 3.80 -0.32
N THR A 149 -0.22 3.12 -1.30
CA THR A 149 1.15 2.62 -1.23
C THR A 149 1.92 3.12 -2.45
N LEU A 150 3.07 3.73 -2.20
CA LEU A 150 4.08 4.03 -3.20
C LEU A 150 5.13 2.92 -3.18
N LEU A 151 5.46 2.39 -4.36
CA LEU A 151 6.54 1.43 -4.55
C LEU A 151 7.44 1.96 -5.66
N LEU A 152 8.70 2.24 -5.32
CA LEU A 152 9.64 2.94 -6.19
C LEU A 152 10.96 2.18 -6.29
N ASP A 153 11.49 2.12 -7.50
CA ASP A 153 12.90 1.78 -7.72
C ASP A 153 13.77 3.00 -7.38
N VAL A 154 14.68 2.83 -6.43
CA VAL A 154 15.61 3.87 -5.96
C VAL A 154 17.07 3.47 -6.18
N SER A 155 17.32 2.37 -6.91
CA SER A 155 18.66 1.81 -7.15
C SER A 155 19.65 2.80 -7.76
N ASN A 156 19.15 3.75 -8.56
CA ASN A 156 19.94 4.73 -9.29
C ASN A 156 19.83 6.16 -8.73
N SER A 157 19.31 6.32 -7.51
CA SER A 157 19.07 7.63 -6.92
C SER A 157 19.87 7.85 -5.65
N GLU A 158 20.54 9.00 -5.57
CA GLU A 158 21.33 9.37 -4.40
C GLU A 158 20.44 9.95 -3.30
N ASP A 159 19.44 10.73 -3.70
CA ASP A 159 18.58 11.50 -2.81
C ASP A 159 17.10 11.17 -3.04
N ILE A 160 16.35 11.09 -1.94
CA ILE A 160 14.89 11.02 -1.95
C ILE A 160 14.32 12.23 -1.21
N ALA A 161 13.28 12.85 -1.76
CA ALA A 161 12.45 13.78 -1.02
C ALA A 161 11.00 13.34 -1.01
N ILE A 162 10.34 13.49 0.13
CA ILE A 162 8.90 13.26 0.28
C ILE A 162 8.27 14.56 0.70
N GLU A 163 7.38 15.07 -0.14
CA GLU A 163 6.54 16.22 0.15
C GLU A 163 5.15 15.75 0.54
N PHE A 164 4.67 16.29 1.64
CA PHE A 164 3.34 16.08 2.15
C PHE A 164 2.62 17.42 2.17
N LYS A 165 1.41 17.46 1.63
CA LYS A 165 0.62 18.67 1.56
C LYS A 165 -0.79 18.37 2.04
N ASN A 166 -1.26 19.15 3.01
CA ASN A 166 -2.67 19.16 3.34
C ASN A 166 -3.40 19.98 2.26
N THR A 167 -4.30 19.33 1.52
CA THR A 167 -5.04 19.95 0.42
C THR A 167 -6.36 20.55 0.86
N ASN A 168 -6.75 20.36 2.13
CA ASN A 168 -7.94 21.03 2.66
C ASN A 168 -7.73 22.54 2.67
N THR A 169 -8.47 23.22 1.81
CA THR A 169 -8.57 24.67 1.78
C THR A 169 -9.63 25.15 2.77
N THR A 170 -9.57 24.73 4.03
CA THR A 170 -10.53 25.22 5.03
C THR A 170 -10.07 26.59 5.53
N THR A 171 -10.48 27.64 4.83
CA THR A 171 -10.41 29.03 5.33
C THR A 171 -11.44 29.22 6.45
N GLY A 172 -11.00 29.31 7.71
CA GLY A 172 -11.89 29.66 8.83
C GLY A 172 -11.45 29.18 10.21
N ILE A 173 -12.25 29.52 11.22
CA ILE A 173 -12.07 29.30 12.67
C ILE A 173 -11.93 27.81 13.04
N TYR A 174 -12.32 26.90 12.14
CA TYR A 174 -12.19 25.44 12.28
C TYR A 174 -10.76 24.91 12.17
N LYS A 175 -9.77 25.75 11.78
CA LYS A 175 -8.35 25.37 11.74
C LYS A 175 -7.74 25.10 13.14
N LEU A 176 -8.45 25.46 14.21
CA LEU A 176 -7.90 25.49 15.57
C LEU A 176 -8.23 24.26 16.43
N LEU A 177 -9.12 23.36 15.98
CA LEU A 177 -9.67 22.32 16.87
C LEU A 177 -9.40 20.88 16.43
N ASP A 178 -9.11 20.63 15.15
CA ASP A 178 -8.84 19.27 14.66
C ASP A 178 -7.38 19.15 14.21
N ASP A 179 -6.58 18.42 14.98
CA ASP A 179 -5.30 17.89 14.51
C ASP A 179 -5.61 16.90 13.38
N ILE A 180 -5.53 17.36 12.13
CA ILE A 180 -5.69 16.51 10.95
C ILE A 180 -4.42 15.68 10.79
N ASN A 181 -4.56 14.36 10.79
CA ASN A 181 -3.43 13.44 10.81
C ASN A 181 -3.30 12.66 9.51
N LEU A 182 -2.08 12.61 8.99
CA LEU A 182 -1.67 11.57 8.05
C LEU A 182 -1.01 10.44 8.84
N TYR A 183 -1.46 9.20 8.63
CA TYR A 183 -0.88 8.02 9.26
C TYR A 183 0.03 7.29 8.29
N ILE A 184 1.13 6.76 8.82
CA ILE A 184 2.10 5.96 8.09
C ILE A 184 2.02 4.54 8.62
N PHE A 185 1.94 3.59 7.70
CA PHE A 185 1.83 2.16 7.97
C PHE A 185 3.09 1.40 7.56
N ASP A 186 3.88 1.95 6.64
CA ASP A 186 5.13 1.36 6.15
C ASP A 186 6.02 2.43 5.50
N ASP A 187 7.34 2.31 5.66
CA ASP A 187 8.34 3.28 5.17
C ASP A 187 9.70 2.64 4.85
N ILE A 188 9.68 1.40 4.35
CA ILE A 188 10.86 0.55 4.16
C ILE A 188 11.68 0.94 2.92
N LEU A 189 12.98 1.11 3.12
CA LEU A 189 14.04 1.00 2.12
C LEU A 189 14.64 -0.40 2.15
N GLU A 190 14.68 -1.07 1.01
CA GLU A 190 15.26 -2.40 0.86
C GLU A 190 16.59 -2.32 0.12
N ARG A 191 17.65 -2.93 0.67
CA ARG A 191 18.98 -3.02 0.05
C ARG A 191 18.99 -4.01 -1.09
N LEU A 192 19.75 -3.69 -2.14
CA LEU A 192 20.15 -4.67 -3.14
C LEU A 192 21.10 -5.69 -2.47
N GLU A 193 20.89 -6.97 -2.75
CA GLU A 193 21.77 -8.07 -2.32
C GLU A 193 23.14 -8.01 -3.00
#